data_AF-A0A7G8HK86-F1
#
_entry.id   AF-A0A7G8HK86-F1
#
_cell.length_a   1.000
_cell.length_b   1.000
_cell.length_c   1.000
_cell.angle_alpha   90.00
_cell.angle_beta   90.00
_cell.angle_gamma   90.00
#
_symmetry.space_group_name_H-M   'P 1'
#
loop_
_entity.id
_entity.type
_entity.pdbx_description
1 polymer ?
#
loop_
_entity_poly.entity_id
_entity_poly.type
_entity_poly.pdbx_seq_one_letter_code
_entity_poly.pdbx_strand_id
1 'polypeptide(L)'
;MRAIHFMFNLQRILPLVSLVLLSSTTARPAIAGSATVQSVDQDVAINRAMGKVPQGKTVTDTSCQDTQAGGIGGETLYRCTVTWE
;
A
#
# COMPACT_ATOMS: atom_id res chain seq x y z
N MET A 1 -21.40 -41.86 35.69
CA MET A 1 -21.36 -40.40 35.92
C MET A 1 -20.12 -39.69 35.34
N ARG A 2 -19.04 -40.38 34.92
CA ARG A 2 -17.85 -39.74 34.29
C ARG A 2 -18.06 -39.19 32.87
N ALA A 3 -18.92 -39.81 32.06
CA ALA A 3 -19.16 -39.40 30.66
C ALA A 3 -19.93 -38.07 30.52
N ILE A 4 -20.84 -37.79 31.45
CA ILE A 4 -21.71 -36.60 31.43
C ILE A 4 -20.91 -35.31 31.71
N HIS A 5 -19.90 -35.38 32.58
CA HIS A 5 -18.95 -34.27 32.83
C HIS A 5 -18.04 -33.96 31.62
N PHE A 6 -17.76 -34.97 30.79
CA PHE A 6 -16.95 -34.80 29.58
C PHE A 6 -17.75 -34.07 28.49
N MET A 7 -19.03 -34.45 28.32
CA MET A 7 -19.95 -33.79 27.38
C MET A 7 -20.27 -32.33 27.76
N PHE A 8 -20.43 -32.03 29.06
CA PHE A 8 -20.66 -30.66 29.54
C PHE A 8 -19.48 -29.71 29.33
N ASN A 9 -18.24 -30.24 29.34
CA ASN A 9 -17.05 -29.43 29.08
C ASN A 9 -16.90 -29.10 27.60
N LEU A 10 -17.26 -30.01 26.68
CA LEU A 10 -17.15 -29.80 25.24
C LEU A 10 -18.10 -28.71 24.72
N GLN A 11 -19.31 -28.63 25.27
CA GLN A 11 -20.30 -27.59 24.94
C GLN A 11 -19.90 -26.17 25.38
N ARG A 12 -19.03 -26.03 26.38
CA ARG A 12 -18.57 -24.73 26.89
C ARG A 12 -17.52 -24.07 26.01
N ILE A 13 -16.84 -24.85 25.17
CA ILE A 13 -15.76 -24.37 24.29
C ILE A 13 -16.30 -23.96 22.92
N LEU A 14 -17.49 -24.44 22.56
CA LEU A 14 -18.18 -24.13 21.30
C LEU A 14 -18.29 -22.63 20.98
N PRO A 15 -18.72 -21.74 21.90
CA PRO A 15 -18.85 -20.32 21.58
C PRO A 15 -17.50 -19.62 21.40
N LEU A 16 -16.43 -20.11 22.05
CA LEU A 16 -15.07 -19.58 21.93
C LEU A 16 -14.47 -19.88 20.55
N VAL A 17 -14.72 -21.07 20.00
CA VAL A 17 -14.25 -21.46 18.66
C VAL A 17 -14.92 -20.62 17.57
N SER A 18 -16.22 -20.33 17.73
CA SER A 18 -16.96 -19.49 16.78
C SER A 18 -16.39 -18.07 16.69
N LEU A 19 -15.97 -17.49 17.81
CA LEU A 19 -15.45 -16.11 17.84
C LEU A 19 -14.09 -15.98 17.14
N VAL A 20 -13.25 -17.02 17.19
CA VAL A 20 -11.93 -17.05 16.53
C VAL A 20 -12.05 -17.18 15.00
N LEU A 21 -13.14 -17.78 14.50
CA LEU A 21 -13.34 -17.90 13.06
C LEU A 21 -13.74 -16.56 12.41
N LEU A 22 -14.45 -15.68 13.13
CA LEU A 22 -14.87 -14.38 12.60
C LEU A 22 -13.76 -13.31 12.57
N SER A 23 -12.68 -13.48 13.34
CA SER A 23 -11.57 -12.52 13.35
C SER A 23 -10.57 -12.71 12.20
N SER A 24 -10.76 -13.71 11.34
CA SER A 24 -9.94 -13.96 10.15
C SER A 24 -10.34 -13.11 8.94
N THR A 25 -10.80 -11.87 9.16
CA THR A 25 -10.85 -10.88 8.09
C THR A 25 -9.43 -10.46 7.78
N THR A 26 -8.81 -11.16 6.82
CA THR A 26 -7.53 -10.74 6.25
C THR A 26 -7.72 -9.36 5.66
N ALA A 27 -7.27 -8.31 6.36
CA ALA A 27 -7.06 -7.01 5.77
C ALA A 27 -6.11 -7.23 4.59
N ARG A 28 -6.65 -7.26 3.37
CA ARG A 28 -5.83 -7.36 2.17
C ARG A 28 -4.94 -6.13 2.18
N PRO A 29 -3.60 -6.26 2.25
CA PRO A 29 -2.74 -5.10 2.13
C PRO A 29 -3.11 -4.38 0.84
N ALA A 30 -3.41 -3.08 0.93
CA ALA A 30 -3.53 -2.25 -0.26
C ALA A 30 -2.23 -2.44 -1.03
N ILE A 31 -2.32 -2.95 -2.27
CA ILE A 31 -1.15 -3.14 -3.12
C ILE A 31 -0.73 -1.74 -3.54
N ALA A 32 0.14 -1.14 -2.74
CA ALA A 32 0.74 0.15 -3.03
C ALA A 32 1.67 0.01 -4.24
N GLY A 33 1.51 0.87 -5.23
CA GLY A 33 2.37 0.97 -6.40
C GLY A 33 3.03 2.33 -6.48
N SER A 34 4.13 2.43 -7.21
CA SER A 34 4.78 3.70 -7.48
C SER A 34 5.39 3.76 -8.88
N ALA A 35 5.53 4.97 -9.41
CA ALA A 35 6.22 5.25 -10.66
C ALA A 35 7.10 6.48 -10.50
N THR A 36 8.35 6.37 -10.96
CA THR A 36 9.32 7.46 -10.97
C THR A 36 9.65 7.86 -12.40
N VAL A 37 9.62 9.16 -12.67
CA VAL A 37 10.00 9.74 -13.97
C VAL A 37 10.93 10.93 -13.73
N GLN A 38 11.89 11.11 -14.64
CA GLN A 38 12.79 12.26 -14.64
C GLN A 38 12.52 13.15 -15.88
N SER A 39 12.60 14.46 -15.69
CA SER A 39 12.50 15.46 -16.76
C SER A 39 13.24 16.74 -16.35
N VAL A 40 13.56 17.56 -17.34
CA VAL A 40 14.16 18.91 -17.16
C VAL A 40 13.11 19.93 -16.68
N ASP A 41 11.84 19.54 -16.77
CA ASP A 41 10.66 20.28 -16.34
C ASP A 41 9.89 19.44 -15.31
N GLN A 42 9.63 20.02 -14.14
CA GLN A 42 9.00 19.33 -13.01
C GLN A 42 7.57 18.89 -13.32
N ASP A 43 6.76 19.74 -13.96
CA ASP A 43 5.36 19.43 -14.27
C ASP A 43 5.26 18.32 -15.31
N VAL A 44 6.19 18.29 -16.27
CA VAL A 44 6.30 17.19 -17.23
C VAL A 44 6.67 15.88 -16.52
N ALA A 45 7.58 15.90 -15.54
CA ALA A 45 7.92 14.71 -14.76
C ALA A 45 6.72 14.19 -13.97
N ILE A 46 5.99 15.09 -13.28
CA ILE A 46 4.78 14.76 -12.52
C ILE A 46 3.72 14.17 -13.44
N ASN A 47 3.36 14.86 -14.53
CA ASN A 47 2.31 14.41 -15.44
C ASN A 47 2.61 13.05 -16.08
N ARG A 48 3.88 12.81 -16.44
CA ARG A 48 4.30 11.51 -16.97
C ARG A 48 4.25 10.40 -15.91
N ALA A 49 4.61 10.69 -14.66
CA ALA A 49 4.50 9.73 -13.56
C ALA A 49 3.03 9.45 -13.21
N MET A 50 2.19 10.48 -13.16
CA MET A 50 0.73 10.36 -12.98
C MET A 50 0.08 9.53 -14.10
N GLY A 51 0.53 9.67 -15.34
CA GLY A 51 0.08 8.85 -16.46
C GLY A 51 0.43 7.36 -16.35
N LYS A 52 1.23 6.95 -15.37
CA LYS A 52 1.52 5.54 -15.06
C LYS A 52 0.59 4.95 -13.99
N VAL A 53 -0.20 5.78 -13.32
CA VAL A 53 -1.15 5.34 -12.30
C VAL A 53 -2.26 4.52 -12.99
N PRO A 54 -2.48 3.25 -12.59
CA PRO A 54 -3.55 2.44 -13.17
C PRO A 54 -4.93 3.03 -12.90
N GLN A 55 -5.88 2.79 -13.80
CA GLN A 55 -7.25 3.22 -13.61
C GLN A 55 -7.86 2.63 -12.33
N GLY A 56 -8.57 3.46 -11.57
CA GLY A 56 -9.22 3.06 -10.32
C GLY A 56 -8.29 3.03 -9.09
N LYS A 57 -7.01 3.37 -9.26
CA LYS A 57 -6.08 3.59 -8.15
C LYS A 57 -6.14 5.04 -7.67
N THR A 58 -5.94 5.23 -6.37
CA THR A 58 -5.90 6.57 -5.76
C THR A 58 -4.46 6.95 -5.50
N VAL A 59 -4.03 8.10 -6.00
CA VAL A 59 -2.71 8.65 -5.68
C VAL A 59 -2.69 9.03 -4.20
N THR A 60 -1.71 8.51 -3.48
CA THR A 60 -1.52 8.73 -2.05
C THR A 60 -0.35 9.67 -1.76
N ASP A 61 0.63 9.73 -2.66
CA ASP A 61 1.78 10.63 -2.52
C ASP A 61 2.34 11.05 -3.88
N THR A 62 2.94 12.23 -3.92
CA THR A 62 3.73 12.72 -5.05
C THR A 62 4.91 13.51 -4.50
N SER A 63 6.13 13.06 -4.81
CA SER A 63 7.37 13.65 -4.32
C SER A 63 8.32 13.92 -5.47
N CYS A 64 8.97 15.08 -5.46
CA CYS A 64 9.96 15.47 -6.46
C CYS A 64 11.29 15.84 -5.80
N GLN A 65 12.38 15.43 -6.42
CA GLN A 65 13.73 15.82 -6.05
C GLN A 65 14.41 16.45 -7.26
N ASP A 66 15.00 17.63 -7.06
CA ASP A 66 15.86 18.26 -8.05
C ASP A 66 17.29 17.72 -7.94
N THR A 67 17.95 17.57 -9.09
CA THR A 67 19.35 17.14 -9.18
C THR A 67 20.04 18.00 -10.23
N GLN A 68 21.20 18.57 -9.88
CA GLN A 68 22.02 19.30 -10.84
C GLN A 68 22.81 18.31 -11.71
N ALA A 69 22.49 18.24 -13.00
CA ALA A 69 23.23 17.43 -13.96
C ALA A 69 24.43 18.23 -14.49
N GLY A 70 25.65 17.79 -14.17
CA GLY A 70 26.88 18.39 -14.69
C GLY A 70 27.60 19.37 -13.76
N GLY A 71 27.19 19.50 -12.50
CA GLY A 71 27.86 20.35 -11.51
C GLY A 71 27.33 21.79 -11.45
N ILE A 72 28.16 22.74 -11.00
CA ILE A 72 27.76 24.16 -10.86
C ILE A 72 27.46 24.75 -12.25
N GLY A 73 26.22 25.19 -12.47
CA GLY A 73 25.74 25.69 -13.76
C GLY A 73 25.19 24.62 -14.70
N GLY A 74 25.03 23.39 -14.21
CA GLY A 74 24.40 22.29 -14.93
C GLY A 74 22.88 22.44 -15.10
N GLU A 75 22.28 21.57 -15.90
CA GLU A 75 20.84 21.51 -16.06
C GLU A 75 20.18 20.96 -14.79
N THR A 76 19.07 21.58 -14.38
CA THR A 76 18.28 21.05 -13.26
C THR A 76 17.38 19.94 -13.78
N LEU A 77 17.55 18.73 -13.24
CA LEU A 77 16.69 17.59 -13.51
C LEU A 77 15.76 17.35 -12.33
N TYR A 78 14.47 17.23 -12.61
CA TYR A 78 13.45 16.88 -11.64
C TYR A 78 13.13 15.39 -11.75
N ARG A 79 13.39 14.64 -10.69
CA ARG A 79 12.97 13.25 -10.53
C ARG A 79 11.74 13.22 -9.63
N CYS A 80 10.58 12.93 -10.21
CA CYS A 80 9.32 12.86 -9.50
C CYS A 80 8.83 11.42 -9.40
N THR A 81 8.33 11.05 -8.22
CA THR A 81 7.74 9.76 -7.90
C THR A 81 6.29 9.96 -7.48
N VAL A 82 5.38 9.20 -8.07
CA VAL A 82 3.96 9.14 -7.69
C VAL A 82 3.71 7.78 -7.05
N THR A 83 3.05 7.76 -5.90
CA THR A 83 2.65 6.55 -5.18
C THR A 83 1.14 6.46 -5.14
N TRP A 84 0.58 5.25 -5.23
CA TRP A 84 -0.86 5.01 -5.24
C TRP A 84 -1.24 3.73 -4.53
N GLU A 85 -2.51 3.64 -4.12
CA GLU A 85 -3.15 2.46 -3.50
C GLU A 85 -4.40 2.00 -4.25
#